data_AF-A0A2U1LBZ9-F1
#
_entry.id   AF-A0A2U1LBZ9-F1
#
_cell.length_a   1.000
_cell.length_b   1.000
_cell.length_c   1.000
_cell.angle_alpha   90.00
_cell.angle_beta   90.00
_cell.angle_gamma   90.00
#
_symmetry.space_group_name_H-M   'P 1'
#
loop_
_entity.id
_entity.type
_entity.pdbx_description
1 polymer ?
#
loop_
_entity_poly.entity_id
_entity_poly.type
_entity_poly.pdbx_seq_one_letter_code
_entity_poly.pdbx_strand_id
1 'polypeptide(L)'
;MCYAMHGNLNKGYKQSSKASKYMCIAEIVIFCVVLVSMGLFAFLIFNSAPKTKPPYYSLERKDEYQIPMMTKKYGIEFYVRSSDEFDTVYRSFSRSSVEKRITIRYIQALYNDCRYEIGTSKLLWRIRREDFPTPSCDKLDSMDIQIYQEL
;
A
#
# COMPACT_ATOMS: atom_id res chain seq x y z
N MET A 1 -27.17 22.22 13.95
CA MET A 1 -28.46 21.89 14.62
C MET A 1 -29.25 23.17 14.79
N CYS A 2 -30.19 23.46 13.88
CA CYS A 2 -31.12 24.58 14.06
C CYS A 2 -32.25 24.12 14.99
N TYR A 3 -32.11 24.40 16.29
CA TYR A 3 -33.21 24.17 17.22
C TYR A 3 -34.28 25.24 17.02
N ALA A 4 -35.49 24.80 16.67
CA ALA A 4 -36.67 25.65 16.63
C ALA A 4 -37.12 25.93 18.07
N MET A 5 -36.90 27.16 18.56
CA MET A 5 -37.53 27.61 19.81
C MET A 5 -38.93 28.15 19.53
N HIS A 6 -39.92 27.45 20.08
CA HIS A 6 -41.31 27.87 20.13
C HIS A 6 -41.47 28.89 21.28
N GLY A 7 -41.77 30.14 20.96
CA GLY A 7 -41.96 31.20 21.96
C GLY A 7 -42.70 32.40 21.39
N ASN A 8 -43.94 32.58 21.85
CA ASN A 8 -44.93 33.54 21.36
C ASN A 8 -44.66 34.96 21.89
N LEU A 9 -44.11 35.89 21.09
CA LEU A 9 -44.13 37.34 21.36
C LEU A 9 -44.20 38.21 20.08
N ASN A 10 -44.93 39.31 20.20
CA ASN A 10 -45.62 40.11 19.18
C ASN A 10 -44.76 40.87 18.14
N LYS A 11 -45.31 40.96 16.92
CA LYS A 11 -45.22 41.99 15.84
C LYS A 11 -43.87 42.55 15.33
N GLY A 12 -42.70 42.23 15.90
CA GLY A 12 -41.38 42.51 15.30
C GLY A 12 -40.80 41.38 14.43
N TYR A 13 -41.49 40.24 14.36
CA TYR A 13 -40.93 38.94 13.99
C TYR A 13 -40.85 38.66 12.47
N LYS A 14 -41.53 39.46 11.63
CA LYS A 14 -41.67 39.16 10.19
C LYS A 14 -40.39 39.46 9.38
N GLN A 15 -39.60 40.43 9.81
CA GLN A 15 -38.31 40.81 9.19
C GLN A 15 -37.18 39.85 9.63
N SER A 16 -37.15 39.48 10.91
CA SER A 16 -36.16 38.57 11.52
C SER A 16 -36.33 37.11 11.07
N SER A 17 -37.57 36.65 10.84
CA SER A 17 -37.87 35.30 10.32
C SER A 17 -37.33 35.06 8.91
N LYS A 18 -37.32 36.09 8.04
CA LYS A 18 -36.74 35.97 6.70
C LYS A 18 -35.22 35.83 6.77
N ALA A 19 -34.55 36.66 7.57
CA ALA A 19 -33.10 36.59 7.77
C ALA A 19 -32.65 35.22 8.31
N SER A 20 -33.41 34.64 9.26
CA SER A 20 -33.15 33.30 9.79
C SER A 20 -33.26 32.20 8.71
N LYS A 21 -34.24 32.27 7.80
CA LYS A 21 -34.37 31.31 6.69
C LYS A 21 -33.22 31.42 5.69
N TYR A 22 -32.81 32.64 5.34
CA TYR A 22 -31.67 32.84 4.42
C TYR A 22 -30.33 32.39 5.03
N MET A 23 -30.18 32.49 6.36
CA MET A 23 -29.01 31.99 7.06
C MET A 23 -28.91 30.46 7.00
N CYS A 24 -30.01 29.73 7.21
CA CYS A 24 -30.03 28.28 7.06
C CYS A 24 -29.79 27.84 5.61
N ILE A 25 -30.38 28.54 4.64
CA ILE A 25 -30.16 28.25 3.21
C ILE A 25 -28.69 28.47 2.86
N ALA A 26 -28.06 29.53 3.36
CA ALA A 26 -26.64 29.80 3.13
C ALA A 26 -25.75 28.70 3.72
N GLU A 27 -26.00 28.23 4.95
CA GLU A 27 -25.24 27.12 5.55
C GLU A 27 -25.37 25.82 4.75
N ILE A 28 -26.58 25.49 4.29
CA ILE A 28 -26.83 24.30 3.46
C ILE A 28 -26.10 24.43 2.12
N VAL A 29 -26.15 25.60 1.48
CA VAL A 29 -25.46 25.84 0.21
C VAL A 29 -23.94 25.72 0.39
N ILE A 30 -23.38 26.30 1.45
CA ILE A 30 -21.95 26.19 1.77
C ILE A 30 -21.57 24.73 2.00
N PHE A 31 -22.35 23.99 2.78
CA PHE A 31 -22.10 22.58 3.03
C PHE A 31 -22.15 21.75 1.75
N CYS A 32 -23.12 22.00 0.88
CA CYS A 32 -23.21 21.35 -0.43
C CYS A 32 -22.00 21.66 -1.32
N VAL A 33 -21.54 22.92 -1.36
CA VAL A 33 -20.35 23.32 -2.13
C VAL A 33 -19.09 22.62 -1.58
N VAL A 34 -18.94 22.52 -0.26
CA VAL A 34 -17.83 21.79 0.39
C VAL A 34 -17.88 20.31 0.04
N LEU A 35 -19.04 19.66 0.11
CA LEU A 35 -19.17 18.24 -0.26
C LEU A 35 -18.85 17.98 -1.74
N VAL A 36 -19.36 18.82 -2.64
CA VAL A 36 -19.11 18.71 -4.09
C VAL A 36 -17.63 18.93 -4.40
N SER A 37 -17.01 19.96 -3.81
CA SER A 37 -15.59 20.24 -4.00
C SER A 37 -14.71 19.11 -3.45
N MET A 38 -15.00 18.56 -2.26
CA MET A 38 -14.30 17.41 -1.71
C MET A 38 -14.39 16.19 -2.63
N GLY A 39 -15.58 15.93 -3.20
CA GLY A 39 -15.78 14.86 -4.18
C GLY A 39 -14.96 15.06 -5.46
N LEU A 40 -14.92 16.29 -5.99
CA LEU A 40 -14.08 16.64 -7.15
C LEU A 40 -12.59 16.47 -6.85
N PHE A 41 -12.13 16.91 -5.68
CA PHE A 41 -10.73 16.73 -5.27
C PHE A 41 -10.36 15.25 -5.16
N ALA A 42 -11.20 14.43 -4.54
CA ALA A 42 -10.99 12.99 -4.48
C ALA A 42 -10.90 12.39 -5.89
N PHE A 43 -11.83 12.75 -6.78
CA PHE A 43 -11.82 12.30 -8.17
C PHE A 43 -10.52 12.68 -8.90
N LEU A 44 -10.04 13.92 -8.76
CA LEU A 44 -8.78 14.36 -9.36
C LEU A 44 -7.58 13.57 -8.81
N ILE A 45 -7.56 13.27 -7.52
CA ILE A 45 -6.49 12.45 -6.91
C ILE A 45 -6.50 11.03 -7.49
N PHE A 46 -7.67 10.39 -7.57
CA PHE A 46 -7.78 9.05 -8.17
C PHE A 46 -7.34 9.01 -9.64
N ASN A 47 -7.65 10.05 -10.41
CA ASN A 47 -7.29 10.12 -11.84
C ASN A 47 -5.83 10.54 -12.08
N SER A 48 -5.21 11.22 -11.12
CA SER A 48 -3.79 11.62 -11.19
C SER A 48 -2.83 10.54 -10.71
N ALA A 49 -3.32 9.41 -10.20
CA ALA A 49 -2.48 8.27 -9.86
C ALA A 49 -1.70 7.83 -11.12
N PRO A 50 -0.36 7.80 -11.08
CA PRO A 50 0.42 7.38 -12.21
C PRO A 50 0.06 5.93 -12.55
N LYS A 51 -0.30 5.68 -13.81
CA LYS A 51 -0.43 4.32 -14.34
C LYS A 51 0.96 3.68 -14.34
N THR A 52 1.36 3.11 -13.22
CA THR A 52 2.61 2.36 -13.13
C THR A 52 2.47 1.16 -14.07
N LYS A 53 3.34 1.09 -15.08
CA LYS A 53 3.40 -0.11 -15.91
C LYS A 53 3.68 -1.29 -14.97
N PRO A 54 2.92 -2.39 -15.09
CA PRO A 54 3.18 -3.56 -14.27
C PRO A 54 4.63 -4.00 -14.49
N PRO A 55 5.37 -4.36 -13.42
CA PRO A 55 6.73 -4.84 -13.56
C PRO A 55 6.76 -6.11 -14.42
N TYR A 56 7.87 -6.41 -15.12
CA TYR A 56 7.97 -7.64 -15.91
C TYR A 56 8.18 -8.90 -15.04
N TYR A 57 8.30 -8.74 -13.71
CA TYR A 57 8.50 -9.82 -12.76
C TYR A 57 7.78 -9.55 -11.43
N SER A 58 7.56 -10.60 -10.65
CA SER A 58 6.99 -10.61 -9.30
C SER A 58 7.78 -11.59 -8.41
N LEU A 59 7.92 -11.30 -7.12
CA LEU A 59 8.50 -12.26 -6.16
C LEU A 59 7.49 -13.34 -5.74
N GLU A 60 6.20 -13.02 -5.85
CA GLU A 60 5.10 -13.93 -5.54
C GLU A 60 4.39 -14.34 -6.81
N ARG A 61 3.91 -15.58 -6.82
CA ARG A 61 3.05 -16.07 -7.89
C ARG A 61 1.73 -15.30 -7.89
N LYS A 62 1.35 -14.79 -9.05
CA LYS A 62 0.07 -14.09 -9.28
C LYS A 62 -0.53 -14.58 -10.59
N ASP A 63 -1.82 -14.33 -10.82
CA ASP A 63 -2.50 -14.84 -12.02
C ASP A 63 -1.82 -14.43 -13.33
N GLU A 64 -1.24 -13.23 -13.37
CA GLU A 64 -0.49 -12.74 -14.53
C GLU A 64 0.99 -13.19 -14.54
N TYR A 65 1.53 -13.64 -13.41
CA TYR A 65 2.94 -14.00 -13.22
C TYR A 65 3.03 -15.46 -12.78
N GLN A 66 3.00 -16.36 -13.76
CA GLN A 66 2.92 -17.80 -13.52
C GLN A 66 4.19 -18.56 -13.84
N ILE A 67 5.10 -17.98 -14.65
CA ILE A 67 6.30 -18.68 -15.12
C ILE A 67 7.41 -18.49 -14.07
N PRO A 68 7.83 -19.56 -13.39
CA PRO A 68 8.90 -19.47 -12.41
C PRO A 68 10.27 -19.33 -13.11
N MET A 69 11.12 -18.51 -12.54
CA MET A 69 12.51 -18.30 -12.92
C MET A 69 13.36 -18.19 -11.66
N MET A 70 14.66 -18.42 -11.80
CA MET A 70 15.60 -18.36 -10.69
C MET A 70 16.71 -17.34 -10.98
N THR A 71 17.13 -16.61 -9.96
CA THR A 71 18.36 -15.81 -10.06
C THR A 71 19.56 -16.74 -10.19
N LYS A 72 20.55 -16.38 -11.02
CA LYS A 72 21.70 -17.25 -11.26
C LYS A 72 22.58 -17.42 -10.03
N LYS A 73 22.67 -16.35 -9.23
CA LYS A 73 23.61 -16.26 -8.11
C LYS A 73 23.09 -16.92 -6.83
N TYR A 74 21.84 -16.62 -6.46
CA TYR A 74 21.29 -17.02 -5.16
C TYR A 74 20.14 -18.02 -5.28
N GLY A 75 19.78 -18.45 -6.49
CA GLY A 75 18.67 -19.39 -6.71
C GLY A 75 17.33 -18.85 -6.18
N ILE A 76 17.15 -17.53 -6.19
CA ILE A 76 15.92 -16.90 -5.70
C ILE A 76 14.85 -17.07 -6.76
N GLU A 77 13.73 -17.69 -6.38
CA GLU A 77 12.57 -17.85 -7.25
C GLU A 77 11.84 -16.52 -7.44
N PHE A 78 11.52 -16.22 -8.69
CA PHE A 78 10.68 -15.11 -9.07
C PHE A 78 9.83 -15.51 -10.29
N TYR A 79 8.72 -14.80 -10.49
CA TYR A 79 7.72 -15.14 -11.49
C TYR A 79 7.65 -14.06 -12.56
N VAL A 80 7.58 -14.47 -13.82
CA VAL A 80 7.43 -13.57 -14.97
C VAL A 80 6.12 -13.86 -15.71
N ARG A 81 5.68 -12.88 -16.51
CA ARG A 81 4.50 -13.03 -17.37
C ARG A 81 4.79 -13.88 -18.60
N SER A 82 5.92 -13.59 -19.25
CA SER A 82 6.43 -14.28 -20.43
C SER A 82 7.94 -14.35 -20.34
N SER A 83 8.51 -15.53 -20.56
CA SER A 83 9.97 -15.72 -20.59
C SER A 83 10.59 -14.90 -21.73
N ASP A 84 10.00 -14.97 -22.92
CA ASP A 84 10.51 -14.29 -24.10
C ASP A 84 10.49 -12.77 -23.94
N GLU A 85 9.40 -12.21 -23.38
CA GLU A 85 9.30 -10.77 -23.11
C GLU A 85 10.34 -10.34 -22.07
N PHE A 86 10.51 -11.14 -21.02
CA PHE A 86 11.46 -10.82 -19.98
C PHE A 86 12.93 -10.90 -20.47
N ASP A 87 13.28 -11.91 -21.26
CA ASP A 87 14.63 -12.08 -21.81
C ASP A 87 14.95 -11.05 -22.92
N THR A 88 13.93 -10.63 -23.70
CA THR A 88 14.10 -9.55 -24.69
C THR A 88 14.30 -8.19 -24.03
N VAL A 89 13.57 -7.89 -22.96
CA VAL A 89 13.72 -6.65 -22.18
C VAL A 89 15.03 -6.65 -21.38
N TYR A 90 15.42 -7.78 -20.81
CA TYR A 90 16.57 -7.90 -19.92
C TYR A 90 17.67 -8.81 -20.46
N ARG A 91 18.30 -8.41 -21.56
CA ARG A 91 19.50 -9.08 -22.11
C ARG A 91 20.69 -9.00 -21.15
N SER A 92 21.67 -9.89 -21.32
CA SER A 92 22.77 -10.22 -20.38
C SER A 92 23.28 -9.11 -19.44
N PHE A 93 23.60 -7.91 -19.93
CA PHE A 93 24.13 -6.83 -19.07
C PHE A 93 23.06 -6.19 -18.18
N SER A 94 21.82 -6.06 -18.67
CA SER A 94 20.70 -5.58 -17.84
C SER A 94 20.15 -6.70 -16.95
N ARG A 95 20.34 -7.98 -17.31
CA ARG A 95 19.92 -9.14 -16.52
C ARG A 95 20.52 -9.14 -15.11
N SER A 96 21.82 -8.93 -14.97
CA SER A 96 22.50 -8.89 -13.66
C SER A 96 21.99 -7.75 -12.78
N SER A 97 21.74 -6.58 -13.38
CA SER A 97 21.15 -5.42 -12.69
C SER A 97 19.72 -5.72 -12.18
N VAL A 98 18.92 -6.42 -12.98
CA VAL A 98 17.56 -6.84 -12.58
C VAL A 98 17.61 -7.89 -11.49
N GLU A 99 18.46 -8.90 -11.62
CA GLU A 99 18.64 -9.94 -10.60
C GLU A 99 19.15 -9.34 -9.28
N LYS A 100 20.02 -8.33 -9.31
CA LYS A 100 20.43 -7.59 -8.12
C LYS A 100 19.23 -6.89 -7.47
N ARG A 101 18.36 -6.25 -8.26
CA ARG A 101 17.13 -5.62 -7.74
C ARG A 101 16.16 -6.64 -7.16
N ILE A 102 15.98 -7.79 -7.83
CA ILE A 102 15.17 -8.91 -7.34
C ILE A 102 15.71 -9.38 -5.99
N THR A 103 17.02 -9.60 -5.91
CA THR A 103 17.71 -10.03 -4.68
C THR A 103 17.48 -9.04 -3.54
N ILE A 104 17.69 -7.74 -3.76
CA ILE A 104 17.48 -6.71 -2.73
C ILE A 104 16.03 -6.71 -2.24
N ARG A 105 15.06 -6.77 -3.17
CA ARG A 105 13.63 -6.82 -2.80
C ARG A 105 13.27 -8.08 -2.04
N TYR A 106 13.87 -9.21 -2.42
CA TYR A 106 13.68 -10.48 -1.76
C TYR A 106 14.19 -10.46 -0.31
N ILE A 107 15.41 -9.95 -0.09
CA ILE A 107 15.99 -9.76 1.24
C ILE A 107 15.12 -8.82 2.07
N GLN A 108 14.64 -7.72 1.47
CA GLN A 108 13.78 -6.77 2.17
C GLN A 108 12.44 -7.40 2.59
N ALA A 109 11.86 -8.27 1.75
CA ALA A 109 10.67 -9.02 2.10
C ALA A 109 10.95 -9.99 3.26
N LEU A 110 12.02 -10.80 3.15
CA LEU A 110 12.44 -11.71 4.22
C LEU A 110 12.70 -10.99 5.55
N TYR A 111 13.31 -9.81 5.51
CA TYR A 111 13.55 -9.01 6.71
C TYR A 111 12.24 -8.53 7.36
N ASN A 112 11.24 -8.15 6.56
CA ASN A 112 9.93 -7.79 7.09
C ASN A 112 9.21 -9.00 7.70
N ASP A 113 9.28 -10.14 7.02
CA ASP A 113 8.68 -11.40 7.49
C ASP A 113 9.35 -11.88 8.78
N CYS A 114 10.68 -11.85 8.84
CA CYS A 114 11.44 -12.14 10.05
C CYS A 114 11.06 -11.22 11.22
N ARG A 115 10.94 -9.91 10.99
CA ARG A 115 10.47 -8.98 12.03
C ARG A 115 9.05 -9.31 12.50
N TYR A 116 8.18 -9.73 11.59
CA TYR A 116 6.83 -10.17 11.94
C TYR A 116 6.84 -11.46 12.76
N GLU A 117 7.67 -12.45 12.39
CA GLU A 117 7.86 -13.70 13.14
C GLU A 117 8.36 -13.42 14.57
N ILE A 118 9.38 -12.57 14.73
CA ILE A 118 9.91 -12.15 16.04
C ILE A 118 8.87 -11.36 16.85
N GLY A 119 8.15 -10.43 16.20
CA GLY A 119 7.11 -9.65 16.86
C GLY A 119 5.97 -10.52 17.38
N THR A 120 5.55 -11.50 16.58
CA THR A 120 4.48 -12.44 16.91
C THR A 120 4.92 -13.41 18.00
N SER A 121 6.15 -13.94 17.94
CA SER A 121 6.70 -14.81 19.00
C SER A 121 6.79 -14.08 20.34
N LYS A 122 7.12 -12.79 20.33
CA LYS A 122 7.21 -11.96 21.55
C LYS A 122 5.84 -11.62 22.16
N LEU A 123 4.82 -11.37 21.34
CA LEU A 123 3.46 -11.01 21.79
C LEU A 123 2.70 -12.18 22.43
N LEU A 124 2.97 -13.40 21.96
CA LEU A 124 2.32 -14.60 22.47
C LEU A 124 3.14 -15.13 23.67
N TRP A 125 2.80 -14.70 24.89
CA TRP A 125 3.47 -15.12 26.13
C TRP A 125 3.56 -16.66 26.34
N ARG A 126 2.70 -17.43 25.67
CA ARG A 126 2.70 -18.92 25.66
C ARG A 126 3.61 -19.54 24.59
N ILE A 127 4.14 -18.73 23.67
CA ILE A 127 5.01 -19.09 22.54
C ILE A 127 6.42 -18.49 22.72
N ARG A 128 6.79 -18.09 23.94
CA ARG A 128 8.20 -17.86 24.32
C ARG A 128 8.93 -19.20 24.47
N ARG A 129 8.90 -19.96 23.39
CA ARG A 129 9.64 -21.19 23.19
C ARG A 129 10.82 -20.78 22.32
N GLU A 130 12.04 -20.98 22.81
CA GLU A 130 13.26 -20.70 22.04
C GLU A 130 13.29 -21.50 20.72
N ASP A 131 12.52 -22.59 20.66
CA ASP A 131 12.31 -23.46 19.50
C ASP A 131 11.15 -23.03 18.58
N PHE A 132 10.59 -21.82 18.73
CA PHE A 132 9.55 -21.37 17.79
C PHE A 132 10.16 -21.14 16.40
N PRO A 133 9.65 -21.79 15.34
CA PRO A 133 10.28 -21.72 14.02
C PRO A 133 10.18 -20.31 13.45
N THR A 134 11.33 -19.77 13.04
CA THR A 134 11.46 -18.48 12.36
C THR A 134 12.06 -18.69 10.97
N PRO A 135 11.34 -19.37 10.06
CA PRO A 135 11.89 -19.79 8.78
C PRO A 135 12.36 -18.61 7.92
N SER A 136 11.73 -17.43 8.04
CA SER A 136 12.15 -16.24 7.31
C SER A 136 13.43 -15.65 7.87
N CYS A 137 13.60 -15.67 9.21
CA CYS A 137 14.84 -15.28 9.86
C CYS A 137 15.99 -16.26 9.54
N ASP A 138 15.75 -17.57 9.66
CA ASP A 138 16.76 -18.60 9.39
C ASP A 138 17.26 -18.52 7.94
N LYS A 139 16.33 -18.25 7.01
CA LYS A 139 16.65 -18.05 5.59
C LYS A 139 17.43 -16.77 5.37
N LEU A 140 17.05 -15.66 6.03
CA LEU A 140 17.77 -14.40 5.94
C LEU A 140 19.22 -14.54 6.42
N ASP A 141 19.43 -15.18 7.57
CA ASP A 141 20.77 -15.45 8.12
C ASP A 141 21.62 -16.28 7.15
N SER A 142 21.03 -17.31 6.53
CA SER A 142 21.73 -18.13 5.53
C SER A 142 22.15 -17.35 4.29
N MET A 143 21.39 -16.31 3.90
CA MET A 143 21.66 -15.49 2.72
C MET A 143 22.66 -14.37 3.00
N ASP A 144 22.57 -13.71 4.15
CA ASP A 144 23.52 -12.68 4.54
C ASP A 144 24.94 -13.25 4.61
N ILE A 145 25.11 -14.46 5.15
CA ILE A 145 26.38 -15.18 5.14
C ILE A 145 26.94 -15.34 3.72
N GLN A 146 26.10 -15.57 2.72
CA GLN A 146 26.51 -15.68 1.31
C GLN A 146 26.81 -14.32 0.66
N ILE A 147 26.15 -13.24 1.08
CA ILE A 147 26.33 -11.90 0.51
C ILE A 147 27.62 -11.25 1.03
N TYR A 148 27.97 -11.43 2.31
CA TYR A 148 29.21 -10.92 2.89
C TYR A 148 30.47 -11.57 2.32
N GLN A 149 30.37 -12.78 1.74
CA GLN A 149 31.50 -13.43 1.06
C GLN A 149 31.81 -12.87 -0.34
N GLU A 150 30.95 -11.99 -0.87
CA GLU A 150 31.03 -11.49 -2.25
C GLU A 150 30.98 -9.95 -2.37
N LEU A 151 31.17 -9.25 -1.26
CA LEU A 151 31.50 -7.82 -1.20
C LEU A 151 33.00 -7.65 -1.00
#